data_AF-A0A372DQT8-F1
#
_entry.id   AF-A0A372DQT8-F1
#
_cell.length_a   1.000
_cell.length_b   1.000
_cell.length_c   1.000
_cell.angle_alpha   90.00
_cell.angle_beta   90.00
_cell.angle_gamma   90.00
#
_symmetry.space_group_name_H-M   'P 1'
#
loop_
_entity.id
_entity.type
_entity.pdbx_description
1 polymer ?
#
loop_
_entity_poly.entity_id
_entity_poly.type
_entity_poly.pdbx_seq_one_letter_code
_entity_poly.pdbx_strand_id
1 'polypeptide(L)'
;MNIDPRKPEPVDEQEWQVQERALRAERSGAIAGDDPLLERYRQVARALRRPLPAAPPADFARSVALRAAMHASPDTRLEQQLLHVLSALLALSAVAAMALYGSQWLHAFAALLPSMAAGSASAGLAFNWTLALAACLGLSWSLERLRRHPR
;
A
#
# COMPACT_ATOMS: atom_id res chain seq x y z
N MET A 1 11.27 24.54 5.13
CA MET A 1 11.82 23.51 4.23
C MET A 1 10.82 22.37 4.18
N ASN A 2 10.12 22.19 3.06
CA ASN A 2 9.05 21.20 2.90
C ASN A 2 9.69 19.90 2.40
N ILE A 3 9.93 18.95 3.31
CA ILE A 3 10.52 17.64 2.95
C ILE A 3 9.39 16.79 2.36
N ASP A 4 9.40 16.63 1.04
CA ASP A 4 8.50 15.71 0.33
C ASP A 4 9.06 14.29 0.46
N PRO A 5 8.40 13.38 1.22
CA PRO A 5 8.90 12.03 1.46
C PRO A 5 8.90 11.14 0.20
N ARG A 6 8.35 11.62 -0.93
CA ARG A 6 8.24 10.86 -2.19
C ARG A 6 9.33 11.19 -3.20
N LYS A 7 10.12 12.25 -2.98
CA LYS A 7 11.29 12.54 -3.81
C LYS A 7 12.54 12.07 -3.07
N PRO A 8 13.37 11.20 -3.67
CA PRO A 8 14.69 10.97 -3.11
C PRO A 8 15.40 12.31 -3.06
N GLU A 9 15.76 12.75 -1.85
CA GLU A 9 16.63 13.90 -1.64
C GLU A 9 17.87 13.73 -2.53
N PRO A 10 18.33 14.79 -3.22
CA PRO A 10 19.58 14.71 -3.94
C PRO A 10 20.66 14.24 -2.97
N VAL A 11 21.34 13.14 -3.29
CA VAL A 11 22.37 12.58 -2.43
C VAL A 11 23.46 13.63 -2.27
N ASP A 12 23.67 14.09 -1.04
CA ASP A 12 24.81 14.94 -0.72
C ASP A 12 26.08 14.08 -0.81
N GLU A 13 26.84 14.30 -1.87
CA GLU A 13 28.09 13.58 -2.13
C GLU A 13 29.08 13.74 -0.98
N GLN A 14 29.12 14.91 -0.33
CA GLN A 14 30.01 15.13 0.81
C GLN A 14 29.61 14.26 2.00
N GLU A 15 28.32 14.21 2.29
CA GLU A 15 27.77 13.37 3.35
C GLU A 15 27.99 11.88 3.07
N TRP A 16 27.76 11.44 1.84
CA TRP A 16 28.00 10.07 1.41
C TRP A 16 29.46 9.65 1.61
N GLN A 17 30.42 10.49 1.22
CA GLN A 17 31.85 10.21 1.40
C GLN A 17 32.25 10.11 2.88
N VAL A 18 31.63 10.89 3.77
CA VAL A 18 31.88 10.78 5.23
C VAL A 18 31.35 9.44 5.76
N GLN A 19 30.16 9.02 5.33
CA GLN A 19 29.57 7.72 5.71
C GLN A 19 30.44 6.54 5.25
N GLU A 20 30.91 6.59 4.01
CA GLU A 20 31.81 5.57 3.44
C GLU A 20 33.15 5.50 4.19
N ARG A 21 33.75 6.66 4.52
CA ARG A 21 34.97 6.71 5.32
C ARG A 21 34.75 6.14 6.72
N ALA A 22 33.63 6.46 7.37
CA ALA A 22 33.29 5.93 8.70
C ALA A 22 33.12 4.40 8.66
N LEU A 23 32.44 3.88 7.63
CA LEU A 23 32.25 2.45 7.44
C LEU A 23 33.58 1.71 7.23
N ARG A 24 34.49 2.26 6.43
CA ARG A 24 35.84 1.70 6.20
C ARG A 24 36.68 1.75 7.47
N ALA A 25 36.65 2.87 8.20
CA ALA A 25 37.40 3.04 9.44
C ALA A 25 36.95 2.05 10.53
N GLU A 26 35.64 1.79 10.63
CA GLU A 26 35.11 0.78 11.57
C GLU A 26 35.42 -0.66 11.13
N ARG A 27 35.55 -0.94 9.83
CA ARG A 27 36.01 -2.25 9.33
C ARG A 27 37.49 -2.49 9.58
N SER A 28 38.33 -1.46 9.40
CA SER A 28 39.78 -1.57 9.56
C SER A 28 40.26 -1.41 11.00
N GLY A 29 39.38 -1.01 11.93
CA GLY A 29 39.75 -0.75 13.31
C GLY A 29 40.68 0.46 13.47
N ALA A 30 40.67 1.39 12.51
CA ALA A 30 41.52 2.58 12.55
C ALA A 30 41.23 3.43 13.79
N ILE A 31 42.27 3.99 14.41
CA ILE A 31 42.14 4.88 15.58
C ILE A 31 41.22 6.06 15.21
N ALA A 32 40.35 6.45 16.15
CA ALA A 32 39.45 7.58 15.96
C ALA A 32 40.27 8.85 15.70
N GLY A 33 40.02 9.51 14.56
CA GLY A 33 40.53 10.84 14.29
C GLY A 33 39.67 11.90 14.98
N ASP A 34 40.13 13.15 14.98
CA ASP A 34 39.49 14.28 15.67
C ASP A 34 38.23 14.82 14.96
N ASP A 35 37.60 14.02 14.09
CA ASP A 35 36.40 14.39 13.32
C ASP A 35 35.12 13.91 14.03
N PRO A 36 34.35 14.82 14.66
CA PRO A 36 33.16 14.45 15.41
C PRO A 36 32.02 13.93 14.53
N LEU A 37 31.95 14.33 13.25
CA LEU A 37 30.94 13.84 12.31
C LEU A 37 31.25 12.40 11.90
N LEU A 38 32.53 12.13 11.62
CA LEU A 38 33.01 10.78 11.33
C LEU A 38 32.72 9.83 12.50
N GLU A 39 32.96 10.26 13.74
CA GLU A 39 32.71 9.43 14.93
C GLU A 39 31.22 9.10 15.13
N ARG A 40 30.32 10.05 14.85
CA ARG A 40 28.87 9.77 14.84
C ARG A 40 28.52 8.68 13.84
N TYR A 41 29.05 8.77 12.62
CA TYR A 41 28.79 7.75 11.60
C TYR A 41 29.44 6.41 11.92
N ARG A 42 30.59 6.38 12.61
CA ARG A 42 31.20 5.14 13.12
C ARG A 42 30.31 4.47 14.16
N GLN A 43 29.69 5.23 15.06
CA GLN A 43 28.75 4.68 16.04
C GLN A 43 27.54 4.03 15.35
N VAL A 44 27.01 4.65 14.29
CA VAL A 44 25.94 4.06 13.48
C VAL A 44 26.41 2.77 12.80
N ALA A 45 27.56 2.80 12.13
CA ALA A 45 28.13 1.61 11.49
C ALA A 45 28.35 0.45 12.47
N ARG A 46 28.80 0.76 13.70
CA ARG A 46 28.96 -0.20 14.79
C ARG A 46 27.61 -0.75 15.26
N ALA A 47 26.59 0.09 15.41
CA ALA A 47 25.25 -0.33 15.80
C ALA A 47 24.62 -1.26 14.75
N LEU A 48 24.79 -0.95 13.46
CA LEU A 48 24.31 -1.78 12.35
C LEU A 48 25.01 -3.14 12.26
N ARG A 49 26.28 -3.22 12.70
CA ARG A 49 27.03 -4.49 12.77
C ARG A 49 26.62 -5.38 13.93
N ARG A 50 25.91 -4.87 14.93
CA ARG A 50 25.49 -5.70 16.06
C ARG A 50 24.51 -6.76 15.55
N PRO A 51 24.65 -8.03 15.98
CA PRO A 51 23.69 -9.06 15.61
C PRO A 51 22.31 -8.64 16.09
N LEU A 52 21.36 -8.60 15.16
CA LEU A 52 19.97 -8.36 15.49
C LEU A 52 19.45 -9.56 16.31
N PRO A 53 18.61 -9.34 17.34
CA PRO A 53 17.98 -10.44 18.05
C PRO A 53 17.26 -11.38 17.08
N ALA A 54 17.36 -12.69 17.32
CA ALA A 54 16.86 -13.73 16.43
C ALA A 54 15.34 -13.66 16.18
N ALA A 55 14.59 -13.03 17.09
CA ALA A 55 13.18 -12.74 16.92
C ALA A 55 12.84 -11.34 17.41
N PRO A 56 11.97 -10.61 16.70
CA PRO A 56 11.41 -9.36 17.21
C PRO A 56 10.52 -9.62 18.43
N PRO A 57 10.31 -8.62 19.31
CA PRO A 57 9.35 -8.72 20.41
C PRO A 57 7.95 -9.11 19.92
N ALA A 58 7.17 -9.82 20.74
CA ALA A 58 5.81 -10.23 20.40
C ALA A 58 4.91 -9.04 19.97
N ASP A 59 5.12 -7.87 20.59
CA ASP A 59 4.38 -6.63 20.28
C ASP A 59 5.03 -5.76 19.19
N PHE A 60 6.06 -6.25 18.48
CA PHE A 60 6.74 -5.48 17.45
C PHE A 60 5.78 -4.99 16.37
N ALA A 61 4.96 -5.90 15.81
CA ALA A 61 3.99 -5.54 14.79
C ALA A 61 2.99 -4.48 15.29
N ARG A 62 2.54 -4.61 16.55
CA ARG A 62 1.62 -3.66 17.18
C ARG A 62 2.26 -2.28 17.38
N SER A 63 3.49 -2.23 17.90
CA SER A 63 4.21 -0.97 18.13
C SER A 63 4.56 -0.25 16.83
N VAL A 64 4.93 -0.99 15.77
CA VAL A 64 5.16 -0.43 14.43
C VAL A 64 3.87 0.11 13.84
N ALA A 65 2.76 -0.64 13.92
CA ALA A 65 1.46 -0.19 13.43
C ALA A 65 1.01 1.10 14.12
N LEU A 66 1.18 1.22 15.44
CA LEU A 66 0.87 2.43 16.20
C LEU A 66 1.71 3.62 15.76
N ARG A 67 3.04 3.45 15.59
CA ARG A 67 3.92 4.52 15.10
C ARG A 67 3.58 4.94 13.66
N ALA A 68 3.32 3.98 12.79
CA ALA A 68 2.91 4.25 11.41
C ALA A 68 1.58 5.03 11.38
N ALA A 69 0.63 4.70 12.25
CA ALA A 69 -0.63 5.43 12.37
C ALA A 69 -0.44 6.87 12.88
N MET A 70 0.51 7.12 13.78
CA MET A 70 0.82 8.49 14.24
C MET A 70 1.51 9.35 13.18
N HIS A 71 2.29 8.73 12.29
CA HIS A 71 2.95 9.40 11.16
C HIS A 71 2.11 9.38 9.87
N ALA A 72 0.91 8.79 9.89
CA ALA A 72 -0.02 8.90 8.79
C ALA A 72 -0.41 10.37 8.63
N SER A 73 0.01 10.97 7.52
CA SER A 73 -0.20 12.39 7.25
C SER A 73 -1.70 12.76 7.34
N PRO A 74 -2.07 13.90 7.93
CA PRO A 74 -3.47 14.34 8.00
C PRO A 74 -4.13 14.45 6.61
N ASP A 75 -3.34 14.62 5.55
CA ASP A 75 -3.80 14.70 4.15
C ASP A 75 -4.43 13.40 3.63
N THR A 76 -4.09 12.26 4.24
CA THR A 76 -4.61 10.95 3.82
C THR A 76 -6.12 10.82 4.04
N ARG A 77 -6.70 11.59 4.98
CA ARG A 77 -8.15 11.55 5.26
C ARG A 77 -8.97 12.22 4.16
N LEU A 78 -8.52 13.36 3.63
CA LEU A 78 -9.18 14.05 2.53
C LEU A 78 -9.09 13.22 1.25
N GLU A 79 -7.89 12.71 0.94
CA GLU A 79 -7.68 11.81 -0.20
C GLU A 79 -8.59 10.57 -0.13
N GLN A 80 -8.70 9.95 1.04
CA GLN A 80 -9.63 8.84 1.26
C GLN A 80 -11.09 9.23 1.09
N GLN A 81 -11.52 10.38 1.62
CA GLN A 81 -12.89 10.86 1.46
C GLN A 81 -13.21 11.14 -0.01
N LEU A 82 -12.29 11.77 -0.75
CA LEU A 82 -12.47 12.05 -2.16
C LEU A 82 -12.57 10.77 -2.99
N LEU A 83 -11.71 9.78 -2.72
CA LEU A 83 -11.81 8.46 -3.35
C LEU A 83 -13.12 7.75 -3.02
N HIS A 84 -13.62 7.89 -1.79
CA HIS A 84 -14.90 7.32 -1.39
C HIS A 84 -16.07 7.96 -2.14
N VAL A 85 -16.06 9.29 -2.26
CA VAL A 85 -17.10 10.03 -3.00
C VAL A 85 -17.05 9.70 -4.49
N LEU A 86 -15.86 9.67 -5.09
CA LEU A 86 -15.68 9.32 -6.50
C LEU A 86 -16.13 7.89 -6.79
N SER A 87 -15.77 6.92 -5.94
CA SER A 87 -16.22 5.53 -6.11
C SER A 87 -17.73 5.38 -5.92
N ALA A 88 -18.33 6.09 -4.96
CA ALA A 88 -19.79 6.10 -4.80
C ALA A 88 -20.51 6.71 -6.01
N LEU A 89 -20.01 7.84 -6.53
CA LEU A 89 -20.54 8.47 -7.75
C LEU A 89 -20.40 7.56 -8.97
N LEU A 90 -19.26 6.87 -9.12
CA LEU A 90 -19.03 5.91 -10.20
C LEU A 90 -19.96 4.71 -10.10
N ALA A 91 -20.20 4.17 -8.89
CA ALA A 91 -21.14 3.09 -8.69
C ALA A 91 -22.57 3.53 -9.02
N LEU A 92 -22.97 4.72 -8.58
CA LEU A 92 -24.29 5.28 -8.87
C LEU A 92 -24.47 5.52 -10.37
N SER A 93 -23.46 6.06 -11.06
CA SER A 93 -23.51 6.30 -12.50
C SER A 93 -23.54 4.98 -13.29
N ALA A 94 -22.81 3.96 -12.85
CA ALA A 94 -22.88 2.62 -13.43
C ALA A 94 -24.28 2.00 -13.29
N VAL A 95 -24.90 2.10 -12.11
CA VAL A 95 -26.28 1.64 -11.88
C VAL A 95 -27.28 2.41 -12.74
N ALA A 96 -27.16 3.74 -12.82
CA ALA A 96 -28.01 4.57 -13.65
C ALA A 96 -27.85 4.23 -15.15
N ALA A 97 -26.62 4.05 -15.63
CA ALA A 97 -26.34 3.64 -17.00
C ALA A 97 -26.92 2.25 -17.30
N MET A 98 -26.83 1.31 -16.34
CA MET A 98 -27.44 -0.01 -16.47
C MET A 98 -28.98 0.06 -16.50
N ALA A 99 -29.59 0.93 -15.70
CA ALA A 99 -31.06 1.09 -15.70
C ALA A 99 -31.58 1.71 -17.00
N LEU A 100 -30.87 2.71 -17.55
CA LEU A 100 -31.28 3.43 -18.75
C LEU A 100 -30.93 2.69 -20.04
N TYR A 101 -29.74 2.10 -20.10
CA TYR A 101 -29.16 1.53 -21.32
C TYR A 101 -28.88 0.02 -21.21
N GLY A 102 -29.16 -0.60 -20.07
CA GLY A 102 -28.88 -2.02 -19.87
C GLY A 102 -29.65 -2.89 -20.84
N SER A 103 -30.94 -2.61 -21.10
CA SER A 103 -31.74 -3.43 -22.01
C SER A 103 -31.17 -3.46 -23.44
N GLN A 104 -30.75 -2.32 -23.99
CA GLN A 104 -30.19 -2.23 -25.34
C GLN A 104 -28.82 -2.93 -25.48
N TRP A 105 -27.93 -2.75 -24.50
CA TRP A 105 -26.58 -3.32 -24.57
C TRP A 105 -26.55 -4.78 -24.12
N LEU A 106 -27.37 -5.19 -23.15
CA LEU A 106 -27.49 -6.60 -22.73
C LEU A 106 -28.08 -7.46 -23.85
N HIS A 107 -29.02 -6.94 -24.65
CA HIS A 107 -29.53 -7.66 -25.82
C HIS A 107 -28.45 -7.78 -26.91
N ALA A 108 -27.67 -6.73 -27.16
CA ALA A 108 -26.56 -6.78 -28.12
C ALA A 108 -25.43 -7.72 -27.65
N PHE A 109 -25.10 -7.72 -26.36
CA PHE A 109 -24.16 -8.66 -25.77
C PHE A 109 -24.69 -10.10 -25.80
N ALA A 110 -25.96 -10.32 -25.45
CA ALA A 110 -26.60 -11.64 -25.54
C ALA A 110 -26.63 -12.18 -26.97
N ALA A 111 -26.77 -11.29 -27.98
CA ALA A 111 -26.69 -11.64 -29.39
C ALA A 111 -25.25 -11.92 -29.87
N LEU A 112 -24.22 -11.48 -29.15
CA LEU A 112 -22.80 -11.79 -29.41
C LEU A 112 -22.29 -13.00 -28.60
N LEU A 113 -22.97 -13.37 -27.51
CA LEU A 113 -22.73 -14.59 -26.74
C LEU A 113 -23.10 -15.95 -27.40
N PRO A 114 -23.82 -16.09 -28.55
CA PRO A 114 -24.23 -17.40 -29.06
C PRO A 114 -23.06 -18.34 -29.43
N SER A 115 -21.83 -17.85 -29.53
CA SER A 115 -20.65 -18.69 -29.81
C SER A 115 -20.01 -19.32 -28.57
N MET A 116 -20.37 -18.90 -27.35
CA MET A 116 -19.92 -19.51 -26.08
C MET A 116 -21.00 -20.37 -25.43
N ALA A 117 -22.25 -20.28 -25.91
CA ALA A 117 -23.44 -20.90 -25.31
C ALA A 117 -24.10 -21.96 -26.21
N ALA A 118 -23.32 -22.63 -27.07
CA ALA A 118 -23.77 -23.86 -27.74
C ALA A 118 -23.96 -25.06 -26.76
N GLY A 119 -23.82 -24.83 -25.45
CA GLY A 119 -24.27 -25.71 -24.38
C GLY A 119 -25.32 -25.00 -23.53
N SER A 120 -26.58 -25.37 -23.69
CA SER A 120 -27.77 -24.83 -23.06
C SER A 120 -27.80 -25.00 -21.53
N ALA A 121 -27.19 -24.07 -20.77
CA ALA A 121 -27.41 -23.95 -19.31
C ALA A 121 -26.89 -22.63 -18.67
N SER A 122 -26.38 -21.66 -19.43
CA SER A 122 -25.44 -20.66 -18.89
C SER A 122 -25.99 -19.26 -18.58
N ALA A 123 -27.25 -18.95 -18.89
CA ALA A 123 -27.84 -17.65 -18.53
C ALA A 123 -27.95 -17.44 -17.01
N GLY A 124 -28.29 -18.51 -16.27
CA GLY A 124 -28.25 -18.49 -14.80
C GLY A 124 -26.83 -18.49 -14.23
N LEU A 125 -25.86 -19.05 -14.96
CA LEU A 125 -24.46 -19.11 -14.53
C LEU A 125 -23.78 -17.74 -14.58
N ALA A 126 -24.02 -16.94 -15.63
CA ALA A 126 -23.48 -15.59 -15.73
C ALA A 126 -23.97 -14.68 -14.59
N PHE A 127 -25.25 -14.79 -14.24
CA PHE A 127 -25.84 -14.09 -13.09
C PHE A 127 -25.27 -14.61 -11.75
N ASN A 128 -24.92 -15.90 -11.68
CA ASN A 128 -24.29 -16.50 -10.50
C ASN A 128 -22.84 -16.01 -10.32
N TRP A 129 -22.08 -15.85 -11.41
CA TRP A 129 -20.71 -15.33 -11.36
C TRP A 129 -20.64 -13.85 -10.99
N THR A 130 -21.57 -13.02 -11.49
CA THR A 130 -21.65 -11.61 -11.06
C THR A 130 -22.02 -11.49 -9.59
N LEU A 131 -22.91 -12.35 -9.10
CA LEU A 131 -23.31 -12.40 -7.69
C LEU A 131 -22.17 -12.93 -6.80
N ALA A 132 -21.43 -13.93 -7.26
CA ALA A 132 -20.22 -14.42 -6.59
C ALA A 132 -19.13 -13.33 -6.51
N LEU A 133 -18.92 -12.56 -7.59
CA LEU A 133 -17.97 -11.46 -7.61
C LEU A 133 -18.42 -10.32 -6.68
N ALA A 134 -19.72 -9.98 -6.69
CA ALA A 134 -20.30 -9.00 -5.77
C ALA A 134 -20.19 -9.45 -4.30
N ALA A 135 -20.44 -10.73 -4.02
CA ALA A 135 -20.27 -11.32 -2.69
C ALA A 135 -18.81 -11.29 -2.25
N CYS A 136 -17.87 -11.59 -3.15
CA CYS A 136 -16.44 -11.60 -2.86
C CYS A 136 -15.91 -10.17 -2.59
N LEU A 137 -16.36 -9.18 -3.37
CA LEU A 137 -16.06 -7.76 -3.13
C LEU A 137 -16.68 -7.28 -1.82
N GLY A 138 -17.93 -7.64 -1.53
CA GLY A 138 -18.63 -7.29 -0.30
C GLY A 138 -17.94 -7.87 0.94
N LEU A 139 -17.55 -9.15 0.89
CA LEU A 139 -16.78 -9.81 1.95
C LEU A 139 -15.43 -9.13 2.18
N SER A 140 -14.70 -8.83 1.10
CA SER A 140 -13.41 -8.13 1.18
C SER A 140 -13.54 -6.74 1.82
N TRP A 141 -14.58 -5.99 1.46
CA TRP A 141 -14.89 -4.70 2.08
C TRP A 141 -15.30 -4.83 3.55
N SER A 142 -16.08 -5.86 3.91
CA SER A 142 -16.52 -6.09 5.28
C SER A 142 -15.35 -6.43 6.21
N LEU A 143 -14.40 -7.26 5.73
CA LEU A 143 -13.19 -7.64 6.46
C LEU A 143 -12.27 -6.45 6.65
N GLU A 144 -12.13 -5.61 5.64
CA GLU A 144 -11.36 -4.38 5.71
C GLU A 144 -11.97 -3.39 6.71
N ARG A 145 -13.31 -3.26 6.74
CA ARG A 145 -14.03 -2.45 7.74
C ARG A 145 -13.85 -2.97 9.16
N LEU A 146 -13.86 -4.29 9.35
CA LEU A 146 -13.60 -4.93 10.64
C LEU A 146 -12.15 -4.72 11.11
N ARG A 147 -11.16 -4.83 10.20
CA ARG A 147 -9.74 -4.56 10.51
C ARG A 147 -9.48 -3.12 10.91
N ARG A 148 -10.23 -2.17 10.35
CA ARG A 148 -10.12 -0.73 10.68
C ARG A 148 -10.81 -0.35 11.99
N HIS A 149 -11.71 -1.18 12.50
CA HIS A 149 -12.36 -1.02 13.81
C HIS A 149 -12.11 -2.23 14.73
N PRO A 150 -10.87 -2.45 15.19
CA PRO A 150 -10.65 -3.33 16.32
C PRO A 150 -11.33 -2.68 17.54
N ARG A 151 -12.24 -3.42 18.18
CA ARG A 151 -12.73 -3.09 19.52
C ARG A 151 -11.61 -3.29 20.54
#